data_AF-A0A1J4UZL5-F1
#
_entry.id   AF-A0A1J4UZL5-F1
#
_cell.length_a   1.000
_cell.length_b   1.000
_cell.length_c   1.000
_cell.angle_alpha   90.00
_cell.angle_beta   90.00
_cell.angle_gamma   90.00
#
_symmetry.space_group_name_H-M   'P 1'
#
loop_
_entity.id
_entity.type
_entity.pdbx_description
1 polymer ?
#
loop_
_entity_poly.entity_id
_entity_poly.type
_entity_poly.pdbx_seq_one_letter_code
_entity_poly.pdbx_strand_id
1 'polypeptide(L)'
;MNITKNEGVLDRMSRVILAELFFLGGFFWVGGVFHFVLYFLAFVMLGTAITGFCGLYKVLGFSTKELVRKDLEKSKILLGIFIFILSFIALVGSYTSNFFTKKFFLEDYATVNQFYKQALYATGQNDIAGVDKNYPALVSSYKVFLSKYKNYRPYVVSQDTQFEGDLVAISSIITNTKERITAGDLTEAHLELEKVRPLFQGILKRNGFSMLAISLVDFHDSMEKIILAADEKNSALVLDVYTEVSVKLAVVEGEVNDNEIQSIRQKLEELVTLAHENKKDALSGKAAELKSSFVKVYLKRG
;
A
#
# COMPACT_ATOMS: atom_id res chain seq x y z
N MET A 1 -46.35 6.20 -23.45
CA MET A 1 -46.66 4.77 -23.21
C MET A 1 -46.72 4.56 -21.71
N ASN A 2 -47.86 4.16 -21.15
CA ASN A 2 -47.98 3.92 -19.70
C ASN A 2 -47.25 2.62 -19.35
N ILE A 3 -46.10 2.73 -18.70
CA ILE A 3 -45.35 1.57 -18.20
C ILE A 3 -46.12 1.00 -16.99
N THR A 4 -46.63 -0.22 -17.13
CA THR A 4 -47.28 -0.94 -16.02
C THR A 4 -46.22 -1.35 -14.99
N LYS A 5 -46.18 -0.65 -13.85
CA LYS A 5 -45.26 -0.94 -12.74
C LYS A 5 -45.47 -2.37 -12.23
N ASN A 6 -44.38 -3.12 -12.09
CA ASN A 6 -44.35 -4.49 -11.55
C ASN A 6 -43.41 -4.66 -10.34
N GLU A 7 -42.78 -3.57 -9.88
CA GLU A 7 -41.92 -3.57 -8.69
C GLU A 7 -42.60 -2.92 -7.47
N GLY A 8 -42.48 -3.57 -6.31
CA GLY A 8 -42.86 -3.04 -5.00
C GLY A 8 -41.81 -2.09 -4.40
N VAL A 9 -42.16 -1.39 -3.32
CA VAL A 9 -41.27 -0.38 -2.70
C VAL A 9 -39.96 -1.00 -2.17
N LEU A 10 -40.03 -2.15 -1.51
CA LEU A 10 -38.85 -2.82 -0.95
C LEU A 10 -37.88 -3.32 -2.03
N ASP A 11 -38.39 -3.79 -3.16
CA ASP A 11 -37.58 -4.22 -4.31
C ASP A 11 -36.87 -3.03 -4.95
N ARG A 12 -37.57 -1.90 -5.08
CA ARG A 12 -36.94 -0.65 -5.57
C ARG A 12 -35.84 -0.16 -4.63
N MET A 13 -36.06 -0.24 -3.31
CA MET A 13 -35.04 0.12 -2.31
C MET A 13 -33.81 -0.81 -2.38
N SER A 14 -34.01 -2.13 -2.46
CA SER A 14 -32.89 -3.07 -2.57
C SER A 14 -32.07 -2.85 -3.85
N ARG A 15 -32.73 -2.49 -4.96
CA ARG A 15 -32.06 -2.15 -6.22
C ARG A 15 -31.17 -0.92 -6.11
N VAL A 16 -31.60 0.11 -5.38
CA VAL A 16 -30.76 1.29 -5.12
C VAL A 16 -29.54 0.92 -4.28
N ILE A 17 -29.71 0.09 -3.25
CA ILE A 17 -28.57 -0.42 -2.45
C ILE A 17 -27.60 -1.22 -3.32
N LEU A 18 -28.11 -2.12 -4.17
CA LEU A 18 -27.26 -2.89 -5.10
C LEU A 18 -26.53 -1.98 -6.09
N ALA A 19 -27.18 -0.92 -6.58
CA ALA A 19 -26.53 0.06 -7.43
C ALA A 19 -25.37 0.77 -6.70
N GLU A 20 -25.58 1.18 -5.45
CA GLU A 20 -24.54 1.78 -4.61
C GLU A 20 -23.35 0.84 -4.41
N LEU A 21 -23.61 -0.43 -4.11
CA LEU A 21 -22.55 -1.45 -3.98
C LEU A 21 -21.77 -1.65 -5.28
N PHE A 22 -22.45 -1.65 -6.44
CA PHE A 22 -21.76 -1.70 -7.74
C PHE A 22 -20.95 -0.44 -8.03
N PHE A 23 -21.43 0.75 -7.65
CA PHE A 23 -20.62 1.97 -7.76
C PHE A 23 -19.37 1.91 -6.88
N LEU A 24 -19.50 1.52 -5.61
CA LEU A 24 -18.36 1.38 -4.71
C LEU A 24 -17.37 0.31 -5.20
N GLY A 25 -17.87 -0.83 -5.68
CA GLY A 25 -17.05 -1.89 -6.27
C GLY A 25 -16.30 -1.42 -7.52
N GLY A 26 -16.99 -0.76 -8.44
CA GLY A 26 -16.40 -0.22 -9.66
C GLY A 26 -15.39 0.90 -9.40
N PHE A 27 -15.65 1.73 -8.40
CA PHE A 27 -14.80 2.87 -8.08
C PHE A 27 -13.53 2.49 -7.32
N PHE A 28 -13.65 1.62 -6.30
CA PHE A 28 -12.52 1.31 -5.43
C PHE A 28 -11.82 0.00 -5.74
N TRP A 29 -12.51 -1.03 -6.23
CA TRP A 29 -12.00 -2.40 -6.15
C TRP A 29 -11.62 -3.03 -7.49
N VAL A 30 -12.18 -2.49 -8.57
CA VAL A 30 -12.08 -3.10 -9.90
C VAL A 30 -11.43 -2.13 -10.88
N GLY A 31 -10.52 -2.66 -11.68
CA GLY A 31 -9.83 -1.93 -12.75
C GLY A 31 -10.20 -2.46 -14.14
N GLY A 32 -9.68 -1.79 -15.18
CA GLY A 32 -9.88 -2.16 -16.58
C GLY A 32 -11.35 -2.19 -17.01
N VAL A 33 -11.69 -3.02 -18.00
CA VAL A 33 -13.05 -3.06 -18.57
C VAL A 33 -14.15 -3.38 -17.54
N PHE A 34 -13.81 -4.13 -16.48
CA PHE A 34 -14.79 -4.58 -15.50
C PHE A 34 -15.38 -3.45 -14.65
N HIS A 35 -14.68 -2.33 -14.44
CA HIS A 35 -15.29 -1.20 -13.70
C HIS A 35 -16.43 -0.57 -14.50
N PHE A 36 -16.33 -0.52 -15.84
CA PHE A 36 -17.43 -0.06 -16.70
C PHE A 36 -18.63 -1.01 -16.66
N VAL A 37 -18.39 -2.33 -16.57
CA VAL A 37 -19.45 -3.33 -16.40
C VAL A 37 -20.20 -3.08 -15.09
N LEU A 38 -19.50 -2.84 -13.99
CA LEU A 38 -20.13 -2.54 -12.70
C LEU A 38 -20.93 -1.23 -12.74
N TYR A 39 -20.41 -0.17 -13.35
CA TYR A 39 -21.16 1.07 -13.51
C TYR A 39 -22.41 0.89 -14.39
N PHE A 40 -22.31 0.14 -15.48
CA PHE A 40 -23.46 -0.18 -16.32
C PHE A 40 -24.55 -0.92 -15.52
N LEU A 41 -24.18 -1.94 -14.75
CA LEU A 41 -25.10 -2.65 -13.86
C LEU A 41 -25.73 -1.71 -12.83
N ALA A 42 -24.94 -0.81 -12.23
CA ALA A 42 -25.44 0.19 -11.29
C ALA A 42 -26.51 1.09 -11.92
N PHE A 43 -26.27 1.60 -13.14
CA PHE A 43 -27.24 2.41 -13.87
C PHE A 43 -28.52 1.65 -14.23
N VAL A 44 -28.42 0.38 -14.65
CA VAL A 44 -29.60 -0.46 -14.93
C VAL A 44 -30.44 -0.66 -13.66
N MET A 45 -29.78 -0.91 -12.52
CA MET A 45 -30.47 -1.08 -11.23
C MET A 45 -31.17 0.21 -10.79
N LEU A 46 -30.53 1.37 -10.94
CA LEU A 46 -31.17 2.67 -10.70
C LEU A 46 -32.35 2.92 -11.65
N GLY A 47 -32.20 2.65 -12.94
CA GLY A 47 -33.25 2.85 -13.93
C GLY A 47 -34.50 2.02 -13.63
N THR A 48 -34.32 0.74 -13.28
CA THR A 48 -35.42 -0.14 -12.86
C THR A 48 -36.08 0.38 -11.57
N ALA A 49 -35.28 0.74 -10.56
CA ALA A 49 -35.78 1.32 -9.31
C ALA A 49 -36.55 2.64 -9.51
N ILE A 50 -36.16 3.52 -10.43
CA ILE A 50 -36.86 4.77 -10.72
C ILE A 50 -38.19 4.51 -11.41
N THR A 51 -38.18 3.67 -12.46
CA THR A 51 -39.37 3.37 -13.27
C THR A 51 -40.39 2.49 -12.53
N GLY A 52 -39.92 1.69 -11.56
CA GLY A 52 -40.72 0.66 -10.90
C GLY A 52 -41.11 -0.47 -11.85
N PHE A 53 -40.29 -0.68 -12.88
CA PHE A 53 -40.51 -1.65 -13.94
C PHE A 53 -39.23 -2.45 -14.22
N CYS A 54 -39.33 -3.78 -14.04
CA CYS A 54 -38.31 -4.72 -14.46
C CYS A 54 -38.77 -5.47 -15.72
N GLY A 55 -38.01 -5.35 -16.82
CA GLY A 55 -38.26 -6.10 -18.05
C GLY A 55 -38.18 -7.62 -17.86
N LEU A 56 -37.23 -8.09 -17.05
CA LEU A 56 -37.06 -9.51 -16.70
C LEU A 56 -38.31 -10.06 -15.99
N TYR A 57 -38.86 -9.32 -15.03
CA TYR A 57 -40.09 -9.74 -14.35
C TYR A 57 -41.27 -9.84 -15.31
N LYS A 58 -41.36 -8.94 -16.30
CA LYS A 58 -42.41 -9.02 -17.32
C LYS A 58 -42.26 -10.28 -18.19
N VAL A 59 -41.04 -10.62 -18.60
CA VAL A 59 -40.75 -11.83 -19.40
C VAL A 59 -41.04 -13.11 -18.60
N LEU A 60 -40.72 -13.10 -17.30
CA LEU A 60 -40.91 -14.25 -16.41
C LEU A 60 -42.29 -14.32 -15.74
N GLY A 61 -43.17 -13.33 -15.97
CA GLY A 61 -44.51 -13.28 -15.37
C GLY A 61 -44.55 -12.97 -13.87
N PHE A 62 -43.50 -12.39 -13.28
CA PHE A 62 -43.41 -12.03 -11.86
C PHE A 62 -43.81 -10.57 -11.59
N SER A 63 -44.30 -10.29 -10.38
CA SER A 63 -44.60 -8.95 -9.87
C SER A 63 -44.42 -8.89 -8.36
N THR A 64 -43.67 -7.90 -7.86
CA THR A 64 -43.48 -7.67 -6.41
C THR A 64 -44.42 -6.59 -5.86
N LYS A 65 -45.32 -6.07 -6.71
CA LYS A 65 -46.23 -4.95 -6.39
C LYS A 65 -47.36 -5.32 -5.42
N GLU A 66 -47.77 -6.58 -5.37
CA GLU A 66 -48.93 -7.01 -4.56
C GLU A 66 -48.60 -7.40 -3.11
N LEU A 67 -47.33 -7.37 -2.69
CA LEU A 67 -46.93 -7.91 -1.38
C LEU A 67 -47.15 -6.98 -0.18
N VAL A 68 -47.51 -5.69 -0.34
CA VAL A 68 -47.68 -4.77 0.80
C VAL A 68 -48.79 -3.75 0.55
N ARG A 69 -50.04 -4.08 0.93
CA ARG A 69 -51.22 -3.17 0.85
C ARG A 69 -51.61 -2.51 2.20
N LYS A 70 -50.89 -2.77 3.29
CA LYS A 70 -51.10 -2.09 4.58
C LYS A 70 -49.80 -1.43 5.01
N ASP A 71 -49.88 -0.24 5.59
CA ASP A 71 -48.81 0.51 6.27
C ASP A 71 -48.17 1.69 5.51
N LEU A 72 -49.00 2.66 5.07
CA LEU A 72 -48.50 3.98 4.66
C LEU A 72 -47.89 4.80 5.81
N GLU A 73 -48.25 4.55 7.08
CA GLU A 73 -47.59 5.19 8.24
C GLU A 73 -46.19 4.62 8.53
N LYS A 74 -45.92 3.35 8.21
CA LYS A 74 -44.55 2.79 8.25
C LYS A 74 -43.66 3.31 7.13
N SER A 75 -44.22 3.97 6.11
CA SER A 75 -43.46 4.43 4.94
C SER A 75 -42.42 5.50 5.25
N LYS A 76 -42.67 6.40 6.22
CA LYS A 76 -41.69 7.45 6.59
C LYS A 76 -40.54 6.89 7.42
N ILE A 77 -40.84 5.98 8.35
CA ILE A 77 -39.83 5.28 9.15
C ILE A 77 -38.97 4.40 8.24
N LEU A 78 -39.60 3.63 7.34
CA LEU A 78 -38.89 2.78 6.37
C LEU A 78 -38.00 3.62 5.45
N LEU A 79 -38.49 4.77 4.97
CA LEU A 79 -37.69 5.70 4.18
C LEU A 79 -36.50 6.26 4.99
N GLY A 80 -36.71 6.61 6.26
CA GLY A 80 -35.65 7.06 7.15
C GLY A 80 -34.57 5.99 7.36
N ILE A 81 -34.97 4.74 7.62
CA ILE A 81 -34.05 3.59 7.73
C ILE A 81 -33.29 3.39 6.42
N PHE A 82 -33.98 3.45 5.29
CA PHE A 82 -33.36 3.29 3.98
C PHE A 82 -32.32 4.37 3.69
N ILE A 83 -32.63 5.64 3.94
CA ILE A 83 -31.69 6.76 3.77
C ILE A 83 -30.50 6.61 4.71
N PHE A 84 -30.74 6.17 5.96
CA PHE A 84 -29.67 5.89 6.91
C PHE A 84 -28.75 4.78 6.39
N ILE A 85 -29.30 3.67 5.89
CA ILE A 85 -28.54 2.56 5.33
C ILE A 85 -27.70 3.02 4.14
N LEU A 86 -28.28 3.75 3.18
CA LEU A 86 -27.54 4.29 2.03
C LEU A 86 -26.40 5.21 2.50
N SER A 87 -26.69 6.16 3.38
CA SER A 87 -25.67 7.09 3.91
C SER A 87 -24.55 6.33 4.64
N PHE A 88 -24.92 5.30 5.40
CA PHE A 88 -23.97 4.47 6.12
C PHE A 88 -23.10 3.65 5.15
N ILE A 89 -23.68 3.02 4.12
CA ILE A 89 -22.94 2.29 3.09
C ILE A 89 -22.03 3.24 2.30
N ALA A 90 -22.52 4.40 1.88
CA ALA A 90 -21.69 5.40 1.20
C ALA A 90 -20.47 5.80 2.04
N LEU A 91 -20.68 6.22 3.29
CA LEU A 91 -19.62 6.75 4.15
C LEU A 91 -18.66 5.65 4.60
N VAL A 92 -19.19 4.59 5.23
CA VAL A 92 -18.38 3.50 5.77
C VAL A 92 -17.79 2.66 4.65
N GLY A 93 -18.57 2.37 3.60
CA GLY A 93 -18.11 1.64 2.43
C GLY A 93 -16.99 2.36 1.69
N SER A 94 -17.10 3.68 1.46
CA SER A 94 -16.01 4.44 0.84
C SER A 94 -14.76 4.50 1.72
N TYR A 95 -14.92 4.79 3.02
CA TYR A 95 -13.80 4.85 3.97
C TYR A 95 -13.06 3.51 4.05
N THR A 96 -13.80 2.42 4.28
CA THR A 96 -13.22 1.06 4.38
C THR A 96 -12.59 0.63 3.06
N SER A 97 -13.23 0.89 1.93
CA SER A 97 -12.68 0.56 0.62
C SER A 97 -11.37 1.28 0.35
N ASN A 98 -11.29 2.58 0.61
CA ASN A 98 -10.04 3.33 0.48
C ASN A 98 -8.93 2.78 1.41
N PHE A 99 -9.28 2.47 2.66
CA PHE A 99 -8.33 1.89 3.62
C PHE A 99 -7.77 0.55 3.15
N PHE A 100 -8.63 -0.40 2.78
CA PHE A 100 -8.19 -1.74 2.38
C PHE A 100 -7.45 -1.76 1.06
N THR A 101 -7.90 -0.98 0.08
CA THR A 101 -7.23 -0.91 -1.23
C THR A 101 -5.84 -0.27 -1.12
N LYS A 102 -5.68 0.73 -0.24
CA LYS A 102 -4.37 1.27 0.16
C LYS A 102 -3.50 0.21 0.85
N LYS A 103 -4.07 -0.55 1.78
CA LYS A 103 -3.37 -1.64 2.48
C LYS A 103 -2.86 -2.72 1.51
N PHE A 104 -3.70 -3.20 0.60
CA PHE A 104 -3.29 -4.22 -0.37
C PHE A 104 -2.19 -3.73 -1.31
N PHE A 105 -2.22 -2.45 -1.70
CA PHE A 105 -1.11 -1.85 -2.43
C PHE A 105 0.21 -1.91 -1.66
N LEU A 106 0.18 -1.59 -0.37
CA LEU A 106 1.38 -1.65 0.48
C LEU A 106 1.89 -3.09 0.68
N GLU A 107 1.00 -4.07 0.83
CA GLU A 107 1.38 -5.48 0.96
C GLU A 107 2.03 -6.03 -0.32
N ASP A 108 1.46 -5.70 -1.48
CA ASP A 108 2.03 -6.06 -2.78
C ASP A 108 3.38 -5.36 -3.00
N TYR A 109 3.48 -4.08 -2.62
CA TYR A 109 4.73 -3.32 -2.67
C TYR A 109 5.79 -3.95 -1.75
N ALA A 110 5.44 -4.31 -0.52
CA ALA A 110 6.35 -4.94 0.43
C ALA A 110 6.90 -6.27 -0.09
N THR A 111 6.04 -7.07 -0.76
CA THR A 111 6.44 -8.34 -1.39
C THR A 111 7.51 -8.12 -2.47
N VAL A 112 7.32 -7.13 -3.34
CA VAL A 112 8.33 -6.75 -4.34
C VAL A 112 9.60 -6.22 -3.67
N ASN A 113 9.42 -5.32 -2.70
CA ASN A 113 10.50 -4.63 -2.02
C ASN A 113 11.44 -5.60 -1.28
N GLN A 114 10.90 -6.71 -0.77
CA GLN A 114 11.67 -7.79 -0.17
C GLN A 114 12.68 -8.38 -1.19
N PHE A 115 12.20 -8.83 -2.35
CA PHE A 115 13.08 -9.41 -3.38
C PHE A 115 14.03 -8.37 -3.98
N TYR A 116 13.56 -7.12 -4.10
CA TYR A 116 14.38 -6.00 -4.54
C TYR A 116 15.59 -5.81 -3.61
N LYS A 117 15.36 -5.69 -2.30
CA LYS A 117 16.43 -5.53 -1.30
C LYS A 117 17.39 -6.72 -1.30
N GLN A 118 16.88 -7.94 -1.44
CA GLN A 118 17.71 -9.15 -1.49
C GLN A 118 18.59 -9.20 -2.75
N ALA A 119 18.04 -8.85 -3.92
CA ALA A 119 18.81 -8.78 -5.17
C ALA A 119 19.85 -7.66 -5.15
N LEU A 120 19.47 -6.49 -4.64
CA LEU A 120 20.35 -5.35 -4.47
C LEU A 120 21.52 -5.66 -3.51
N TYR A 121 21.24 -6.33 -2.39
CA TYR A 121 22.26 -6.76 -1.45
C TYR A 121 23.21 -7.80 -2.08
N ALA A 122 22.67 -8.83 -2.74
CA ALA A 122 23.49 -9.88 -3.35
C ALA A 122 24.42 -9.35 -4.45
N THR A 123 23.91 -8.44 -5.31
CA THR A 123 24.74 -7.76 -6.33
C THR A 123 25.85 -6.92 -5.70
N GLY A 124 25.57 -6.20 -4.60
CA GLY A 124 26.58 -5.43 -3.87
C GLY A 124 27.64 -6.28 -3.15
N GLN A 125 27.33 -7.52 -2.78
CA GLN A 125 28.26 -8.46 -2.15
C GLN A 125 29.05 -9.33 -3.15
N ASN A 126 28.82 -9.17 -4.45
CA ASN A 126 29.25 -10.12 -5.48
C ASN A 126 28.80 -11.58 -5.18
N ASP A 127 27.67 -11.75 -4.49
CA ASP A 127 27.11 -13.05 -4.13
C ASP A 127 26.30 -13.62 -5.29
N ILE A 128 26.96 -14.40 -6.15
CA ILE A 128 26.35 -15.00 -7.34
C ILE A 128 25.16 -15.90 -6.96
N ALA A 129 25.29 -16.71 -5.91
CA ALA A 129 24.22 -17.62 -5.48
C ALA A 129 22.99 -16.84 -4.99
N GLY A 130 23.23 -15.74 -4.27
CA GLY A 130 22.18 -14.80 -3.87
C GLY A 130 21.52 -14.11 -5.06
N VAL A 131 22.29 -13.72 -6.09
CA VAL A 131 21.77 -13.11 -7.32
C VAL A 131 20.89 -14.10 -8.09
N ASP A 132 21.39 -15.32 -8.32
CA ASP A 132 20.68 -16.38 -9.05
C ASP A 132 19.34 -16.75 -8.40
N LYS A 133 19.25 -16.61 -7.08
CA LYS A 133 18.01 -16.83 -6.33
C LYS A 133 17.08 -15.63 -6.38
N ASN A 134 17.58 -14.44 -6.03
CA ASN A 134 16.72 -13.30 -5.67
C ASN A 134 16.35 -12.44 -6.88
N TYR A 135 17.24 -12.32 -7.88
CA TYR A 135 16.96 -11.50 -9.06
C TYR A 135 15.79 -12.06 -9.91
N PRO A 136 15.71 -13.38 -10.21
CA PRO A 136 14.55 -13.94 -10.90
C PRO A 136 13.24 -13.77 -10.11
N ALA A 137 13.30 -13.86 -8.77
CA ALA A 137 12.14 -13.64 -7.90
C ALA A 137 11.67 -12.17 -7.93
N LEU A 138 12.61 -11.21 -7.97
CA LEU A 138 12.32 -9.80 -8.20
C LEU A 138 11.64 -9.58 -9.55
N VAL A 139 12.21 -10.11 -10.64
CA VAL A 139 11.63 -9.96 -11.99
C VAL A 139 10.19 -10.51 -12.03
N SER A 140 9.96 -11.70 -11.47
CA SER A 140 8.65 -12.34 -11.45
C SER A 140 7.64 -11.56 -10.61
N SER A 141 7.99 -11.23 -9.36
CA SER A 141 7.11 -10.48 -8.44
C SER A 141 6.79 -9.08 -8.99
N TYR A 142 7.77 -8.39 -9.57
CA TYR A 142 7.55 -7.07 -10.15
C TYR A 142 6.63 -7.12 -11.37
N LYS A 143 6.76 -8.16 -12.22
CA LYS A 143 5.85 -8.35 -13.36
C LYS A 143 4.40 -8.50 -12.91
N VAL A 144 4.15 -9.26 -11.84
CA VAL A 144 2.82 -9.41 -11.25
C VAL A 144 2.30 -8.06 -10.72
N PHE A 145 3.14 -7.35 -9.96
CA PHE A 145 2.83 -6.02 -9.43
C PHE A 145 2.47 -5.03 -10.55
N LEU A 146 3.31 -4.91 -11.57
CA LEU A 146 3.11 -4.04 -12.72
C LEU A 146 1.81 -4.38 -13.46
N SER A 147 1.56 -5.67 -13.73
CA SER A 147 0.36 -6.11 -14.41
C SER A 147 -0.92 -5.75 -13.65
N LYS A 148 -0.91 -5.90 -12.32
CA LYS A 148 -2.03 -5.51 -11.47
C LYS A 148 -2.25 -4.00 -11.52
N TYR A 149 -1.21 -3.22 -11.25
CA TYR A 149 -1.35 -1.77 -11.04
C TYR A 149 -1.39 -0.92 -12.33
N LYS A 150 -1.08 -1.52 -13.48
CA LYS A 150 -1.47 -0.96 -14.78
C LYS A 150 -2.97 -1.03 -15.04
N ASN A 151 -3.60 -2.13 -14.65
CA ASN A 151 -5.01 -2.36 -14.92
C ASN A 151 -5.92 -1.81 -13.82
N TYR A 152 -5.42 -1.67 -12.60
CA TYR A 152 -6.17 -1.24 -11.44
C TYR A 152 -5.39 -0.21 -10.61
N ARG A 153 -5.99 0.95 -10.33
CA ARG A 153 -5.37 2.00 -9.51
C ARG A 153 -6.22 2.21 -8.25
N PRO A 154 -5.70 1.91 -7.05
CA PRO A 154 -6.42 2.26 -5.83
C PRO A 154 -6.58 3.79 -5.75
N TYR A 155 -7.64 4.25 -5.08
CA TYR A 155 -8.00 5.67 -5.06
C TYR A 155 -6.82 6.58 -4.64
N VAL A 156 -6.02 6.13 -3.69
CA VAL A 156 -4.81 6.82 -3.18
C VAL A 156 -3.76 7.17 -4.25
N VAL A 157 -3.67 6.41 -5.35
CA VAL A 157 -2.76 6.71 -6.49
C VAL A 157 -3.50 7.09 -7.77
N SER A 158 -4.84 7.17 -7.72
CA SER A 158 -5.66 7.36 -8.91
C SER A 158 -5.39 8.68 -9.65
N GLN A 159 -4.95 9.70 -8.91
CA GLN A 159 -4.66 11.04 -9.42
C GLN A 159 -3.17 11.25 -9.75
N ASP A 160 -2.30 10.27 -9.49
CA ASP A 160 -0.88 10.40 -9.79
C ASP A 160 -0.62 10.14 -11.28
N THR A 161 -0.31 11.21 -12.00
CA THR A 161 -0.03 11.19 -13.43
C THR A 161 1.32 10.56 -13.76
N GLN A 162 2.25 10.51 -12.80
CA GLN A 162 3.58 9.91 -12.96
C GLN A 162 3.58 8.42 -12.62
N PHE A 163 2.56 7.93 -11.90
CA PHE A 163 2.51 6.57 -11.36
C PHE A 163 2.83 5.48 -12.40
N GLU A 164 2.14 5.47 -13.54
CA GLU A 164 2.38 4.45 -14.57
C GLU A 164 3.76 4.59 -15.22
N GLY A 165 4.23 5.82 -15.41
CA GLY A 165 5.58 6.10 -15.92
C GLY A 165 6.65 5.52 -15.00
N ASP A 166 6.52 5.76 -13.70
CA ASP A 166 7.44 5.22 -12.69
C ASP A 166 7.42 3.68 -12.65
N LEU A 167 6.23 3.06 -12.74
CA LEU A 167 6.15 1.60 -12.79
C LEU A 167 6.84 1.00 -14.03
N VAL A 168 6.68 1.65 -15.19
CA VAL A 168 7.35 1.21 -16.42
C VAL A 168 8.87 1.43 -16.32
N ALA A 169 9.30 2.56 -15.75
CA ALA A 169 10.71 2.86 -15.56
C ALA A 169 11.39 1.84 -14.63
N ILE A 170 10.77 1.51 -13.49
CA ILE A 170 11.27 0.46 -12.57
C ILE A 170 11.33 -0.89 -13.31
N SER A 171 10.31 -1.25 -14.09
CA SER A 171 10.32 -2.49 -14.88
C SER A 171 11.50 -2.55 -15.84
N SER A 172 11.78 -1.42 -16.51
CA SER A 172 12.88 -1.32 -17.46
C SER A 172 14.22 -1.45 -16.75
N ILE A 173 14.42 -0.77 -15.62
CA ILE A 173 15.64 -0.87 -14.82
C ILE A 173 15.87 -2.32 -14.43
N ILE A 174 14.88 -2.95 -13.78
CA ILE A 174 14.98 -4.35 -13.34
C ILE A 174 15.30 -5.27 -14.51
N THR A 175 14.64 -5.12 -15.66
CA THR A 175 14.85 -6.01 -16.82
C THR A 175 16.23 -5.80 -17.45
N ASN A 176 16.69 -4.55 -17.58
CA ASN A 176 17.96 -4.22 -18.20
C ASN A 176 19.15 -4.63 -17.32
N THR A 177 18.99 -4.70 -16.00
CA THR A 177 20.01 -5.24 -15.08
C THR A 177 20.43 -6.67 -15.45
N LYS A 178 19.55 -7.46 -16.11
CA LYS A 178 19.83 -8.86 -16.48
C LYS A 178 21.12 -9.01 -17.29
N GLU A 179 21.35 -8.10 -18.22
CA GLU A 179 22.52 -8.14 -19.11
C GLU A 179 23.82 -8.01 -18.30
N ARG A 180 23.84 -7.07 -17.34
CA ARG A 180 24.98 -6.86 -16.44
C ARG A 180 25.23 -8.06 -15.54
N ILE A 181 24.16 -8.63 -14.97
CA ILE A 181 24.26 -9.87 -14.16
C ILE A 181 24.82 -11.01 -14.99
N THR A 182 24.33 -11.20 -16.22
CA THR A 182 24.77 -12.30 -17.10
C THR A 182 26.22 -12.12 -17.55
N ALA A 183 26.67 -10.88 -17.71
CA ALA A 183 28.06 -10.54 -18.00
C ALA A 183 29.00 -10.70 -16.79
N GLY A 184 28.47 -10.99 -15.59
CA GLY A 184 29.23 -11.05 -14.33
C GLY A 184 29.57 -9.69 -13.72
N ASP A 185 29.03 -8.60 -14.28
CA ASP A 185 29.26 -7.23 -13.82
C ASP A 185 28.28 -6.86 -12.70
N LEU A 186 28.47 -7.49 -11.53
CA LEU A 186 27.56 -7.36 -10.40
C LEU A 186 27.61 -5.98 -9.74
N THR A 187 28.75 -5.28 -9.84
CA THR A 187 28.88 -3.91 -9.31
C THR A 187 28.03 -2.94 -10.13
N GLU A 188 28.11 -3.00 -11.46
CA GLU A 188 27.24 -2.17 -12.29
C GLU A 188 25.78 -2.62 -12.21
N ALA A 189 25.50 -3.92 -12.04
CA ALA A 189 24.15 -4.41 -11.80
C ALA A 189 23.55 -3.82 -10.51
N HIS A 190 24.34 -3.73 -9.44
CA HIS A 190 23.96 -3.09 -8.20
C HIS A 190 23.63 -1.60 -8.41
N LEU A 191 24.52 -0.85 -9.08
CA LEU A 191 24.30 0.57 -9.38
C LEU A 191 23.05 0.81 -10.24
N GLU A 192 22.76 -0.10 -11.17
CA GLU A 192 21.55 -0.04 -11.97
C GLU A 192 20.30 -0.26 -11.11
N LEU A 193 20.30 -1.28 -10.24
CA LEU A 193 19.18 -1.57 -9.33
C LEU A 193 18.93 -0.44 -8.31
N GLU A 194 19.98 0.23 -7.83
CA GLU A 194 19.84 1.38 -6.90
C GLU A 194 18.90 2.47 -7.43
N LYS A 195 18.82 2.64 -8.76
CA LYS A 195 17.92 3.61 -9.42
C LYS A 195 16.44 3.33 -9.18
N VAL A 196 16.06 2.12 -8.76
CA VAL A 196 14.68 1.74 -8.42
C VAL A 196 14.22 2.43 -7.12
N ARG A 197 15.12 2.60 -6.14
CA ARG A 197 14.79 3.17 -4.81
C ARG A 197 14.10 4.53 -4.90
N PRO A 198 14.66 5.55 -5.59
CA PRO A 198 14.04 6.88 -5.65
C PRO A 198 12.68 6.88 -6.36
N LEU A 199 12.44 5.97 -7.33
CA LEU A 199 11.15 5.87 -8.02
C LEU A 199 10.05 5.35 -7.08
N PHE A 200 10.32 4.27 -6.34
CA PHE A 200 9.37 3.78 -5.36
C PHE A 200 9.11 4.78 -4.23
N GLN A 201 10.17 5.41 -3.71
CA GLN A 201 10.03 6.46 -2.71
C GLN A 201 9.20 7.63 -3.24
N GLY A 202 9.40 8.03 -4.51
CA GLY A 202 8.63 9.05 -5.20
C GLY A 202 7.13 8.73 -5.24
N ILE A 203 6.77 7.52 -5.69
CA ILE A 203 5.38 7.04 -5.70
C ILE A 203 4.77 7.16 -4.30
N LEU A 204 5.45 6.64 -3.27
CA LEU A 204 4.87 6.61 -1.94
C LEU A 204 4.69 8.02 -1.34
N LYS A 205 5.68 8.91 -1.55
CA LYS A 205 5.66 10.30 -1.07
C LYS A 205 4.55 11.12 -1.75
N ARG A 206 4.46 11.09 -3.08
CA ARG A 206 3.45 11.87 -3.83
C ARG A 206 2.01 11.50 -3.49
N ASN A 207 1.80 10.25 -3.07
CA ASN A 207 0.47 9.69 -2.82
C ASN A 207 0.11 9.60 -1.32
N GLY A 208 0.88 10.24 -0.43
CA GLY A 208 0.55 10.30 0.99
C GLY A 208 0.45 8.92 1.66
N PHE A 209 1.28 7.96 1.23
CA PHE A 209 1.49 6.75 2.01
C PHE A 209 2.24 7.10 3.29
N SER A 210 1.92 6.40 4.39
CA SER A 210 2.61 6.65 5.66
C SER A 210 4.10 6.48 5.45
N MET A 211 4.86 7.46 5.91
CA MET A 211 6.30 7.43 5.74
C MET A 211 6.92 6.39 6.65
N LEU A 212 6.22 5.78 7.63
CA LEU A 212 6.86 4.90 8.62
C LEU A 212 7.77 3.84 7.99
N ALA A 213 7.29 3.06 7.01
CA ALA A 213 8.10 2.04 6.34
C ALA A 213 9.26 2.65 5.53
N ILE A 214 9.06 3.81 4.90
CA ILE A 214 10.08 4.53 4.12
C ILE A 214 11.12 5.15 5.03
N SER A 215 10.69 5.81 6.10
CA SER A 215 11.53 6.44 7.12
C SER A 215 12.29 5.39 7.91
N LEU A 216 11.73 4.19 8.13
CA LEU A 216 12.45 3.07 8.73
C LEU A 216 13.58 2.59 7.80
N VAL A 217 13.38 2.56 6.47
CA VAL A 217 14.45 2.24 5.51
C VAL A 217 15.50 3.35 5.45
N ASP A 218 15.08 4.61 5.34
CA ASP A 218 16.02 5.75 5.33
C ASP A 218 16.82 5.83 6.65
N PHE A 219 16.18 5.50 7.78
CA PHE A 219 16.85 5.39 9.07
C PHE A 219 17.81 4.20 9.12
N HIS A 220 17.44 3.04 8.57
CA HIS A 220 18.31 1.87 8.50
C HIS A 220 19.63 2.18 7.81
N ASP A 221 19.59 2.84 6.64
CA ASP A 221 20.78 3.15 5.87
C ASP A 221 21.76 4.04 6.66
N SER A 222 21.26 5.05 7.37
CA SER A 222 22.08 5.88 8.25
C SER A 222 22.48 5.13 9.54
N MET A 223 21.62 4.29 10.10
CA MET A 223 21.89 3.49 11.31
C MET A 223 23.05 2.52 11.09
N GLU A 224 23.15 1.88 9.92
CA GLU A 224 24.27 0.98 9.64
C GLU A 224 25.63 1.74 9.66
N LYS A 225 25.67 3.03 9.30
CA LYS A 225 26.90 3.84 9.41
C LYS A 225 27.39 3.98 10.86
N ILE A 226 26.47 4.26 11.80
CA ILE A 226 26.84 4.41 13.21
C ILE A 226 27.18 3.06 13.86
N ILE A 227 26.55 1.97 13.40
CA ILE A 227 26.89 0.61 13.82
C ILE A 227 28.31 0.25 13.37
N LEU A 228 28.66 0.50 12.11
CA LEU A 228 30.02 0.26 11.60
C LEU A 228 31.08 1.03 12.41
N ALA A 229 30.83 2.32 12.68
CA ALA A 229 31.72 3.14 13.51
C ALA A 229 31.88 2.59 14.95
N ALA A 230 30.80 2.05 15.52
CA ALA A 230 30.80 1.44 16.85
C ALA A 230 31.55 0.10 16.88
N ASP A 231 31.40 -0.73 15.85
CA ASP A 231 32.10 -2.01 15.70
C ASP A 231 33.61 -1.82 15.49
N GLU A 232 34.00 -0.74 14.82
CA GLU A 232 35.40 -0.28 14.71
C GLU A 232 35.94 0.35 16.00
N LYS A 233 35.13 0.43 17.06
CA LYS A 233 35.46 1.09 18.34
C LYS A 233 35.87 2.55 18.17
N ASN A 234 35.35 3.22 17.15
CA ASN A 234 35.72 4.58 16.79
C ASN A 234 34.72 5.60 17.34
N SER A 235 34.89 5.99 18.61
CA SER A 235 34.02 6.97 19.27
C SER A 235 33.89 8.29 18.52
N ALA A 236 34.97 8.78 17.89
CA ALA A 236 34.93 10.04 17.15
C ALA A 236 34.01 9.94 15.92
N LEU A 237 34.09 8.83 15.19
CA LEU A 237 33.23 8.59 14.04
C LEU A 237 31.77 8.35 14.44
N VAL A 238 31.50 7.67 15.56
CA VAL A 238 30.15 7.53 16.12
C VAL A 238 29.50 8.90 16.37
N LEU A 239 30.26 9.84 16.93
CA LEU A 239 29.78 11.20 17.19
C LEU A 239 29.57 12.01 15.90
N ASP A 240 30.46 11.84 14.91
CA ASP A 240 30.37 12.53 13.61
C ASP A 240 29.10 12.16 12.85
N VAL A 241 28.76 10.86 12.79
CA VAL A 241 27.58 10.39 12.05
C VAL A 241 26.27 10.53 12.82
N TYR A 242 26.32 10.72 14.14
CA TYR A 242 25.12 10.76 15.00
C TYR A 242 24.07 11.76 14.53
N THR A 243 24.47 12.97 14.13
CA THR A 243 23.51 14.00 13.71
C THR A 243 22.66 13.54 12.52
N GLU A 244 23.28 12.89 11.53
CA GLU A 244 22.56 12.33 10.38
C GLU A 244 21.56 11.26 10.83
N VAL A 245 22.02 10.30 11.63
CA VAL A 245 21.20 9.19 12.14
C VAL A 245 20.02 9.68 12.98
N SER A 246 20.27 10.63 13.87
CA SER A 246 19.28 11.20 14.79
C SER A 246 18.18 11.96 14.04
N VAL A 247 18.55 12.71 12.99
CA VAL A 247 17.59 13.39 12.11
C VAL A 247 16.70 12.39 11.37
N LYS A 248 17.28 11.29 10.85
CA LYS A 248 16.49 10.25 10.17
C LYS A 248 15.55 9.52 11.14
N LEU A 249 15.99 9.24 12.36
CA LEU A 249 15.13 8.65 13.39
C LEU A 249 14.00 9.60 13.80
N ALA A 250 14.24 10.92 13.82
CA ALA A 250 13.20 11.91 14.13
C ALA A 250 12.07 11.91 13.10
N VAL A 251 12.37 11.58 11.84
CA VAL A 251 11.33 11.39 10.80
C VAL A 251 10.48 10.14 11.11
N VAL A 252 11.10 9.03 11.56
CA VAL A 252 10.36 7.82 11.99
C VAL A 252 9.44 8.14 13.16
N GLU A 253 9.94 8.87 14.16
CA GLU A 253 9.18 9.32 15.33
C GLU A 253 8.01 10.23 14.96
N GLY A 254 8.18 11.08 13.94
CA GLY A 254 7.10 11.91 13.40
C GLY A 254 5.93 11.09 12.84
N GLU A 255 6.19 9.86 12.37
CA GLU A 255 5.16 8.96 11.82
C GLU A 255 4.51 8.11 12.90
N VAL A 256 5.31 7.49 13.76
CA VAL A 256 4.86 6.72 14.92
C VAL A 256 5.87 6.90 16.04
N ASN A 257 5.41 7.30 17.22
CA ASN A 257 6.26 7.49 18.40
C ASN A 257 5.79 6.65 19.59
N ASP A 258 5.57 5.36 19.37
CA ASP A 258 5.19 4.43 20.42
C ASP A 258 6.40 3.85 21.16
N ASN A 259 6.14 3.00 22.16
CA ASN A 259 7.18 2.42 23.00
C ASN A 259 8.25 1.64 22.21
N GLU A 260 7.91 1.06 21.04
CA GLU A 260 8.90 0.33 20.24
C GLU A 260 9.87 1.31 19.53
N ILE A 261 9.37 2.43 19.01
CA ILE A 261 10.19 3.49 18.39
C ILE A 261 11.00 4.26 19.43
N GLN A 262 10.40 4.61 20.57
CA GLN A 262 11.10 5.26 21.69
C GLN A 262 12.25 4.37 22.22
N SER A 263 12.10 3.05 22.18
CA SER A 263 13.18 2.12 22.55
C SER A 263 14.36 2.15 21.56
N ILE A 264 14.12 2.41 20.27
CA ILE A 264 15.19 2.61 19.28
C ILE A 264 15.93 3.91 19.59
N ARG A 265 15.20 5.00 19.83
CA ARG A 265 15.77 6.31 20.23
C ARG A 265 16.64 6.18 21.47
N GLN A 266 16.12 5.58 22.52
CA GLN A 266 16.87 5.39 23.76
C GLN A 266 18.20 4.66 23.52
N LYS A 267 18.20 3.58 22.73
CA LYS A 267 19.43 2.83 22.42
C LYS A 267 20.44 3.62 21.60
N LEU A 268 19.96 4.48 20.69
CA LEU A 268 20.82 5.39 19.94
C LEU A 268 21.49 6.41 20.88
N GLU A 269 20.73 7.01 21.81
CA GLU A 269 21.29 7.95 22.80
C GLU A 269 22.26 7.29 23.77
N GLU A 270 21.98 6.05 24.20
CA GLU A 270 22.90 5.26 25.03
C GLU A 270 24.22 4.96 24.29
N LEU A 271 24.15 4.62 22.99
CA LEU A 271 25.35 4.41 22.16
C LEU A 271 26.23 5.67 22.07
N VAL A 272 25.60 6.83 21.89
CA VAL A 272 26.28 8.13 21.79
C VAL A 272 26.87 8.55 23.13
N THR A 273 26.17 8.26 24.23
CA THR A 273 26.69 8.48 25.59
C THR A 273 27.97 7.68 25.81
N LEU A 274 28.00 6.40 25.43
CA LEU A 274 29.21 5.57 25.51
C LEU A 274 30.36 6.13 24.65
N ALA A 275 30.05 6.69 23.48
CA ALA A 275 31.05 7.33 22.61
C ALA A 275 31.64 8.60 23.26
N HIS A 276 30.80 9.47 23.85
CA HIS A 276 31.25 10.64 24.61
C HIS A 276 32.12 10.28 25.81
N GLU A 277 31.77 9.22 26.53
CA GLU A 277 32.55 8.69 27.66
C GLU A 277 33.79 7.90 27.22
N ASN A 278 34.02 7.78 25.90
CA ASN A 278 35.12 7.03 25.29
C ASN A 278 35.18 5.55 25.75
N LYS A 279 34.03 4.95 26.08
CA LYS A 279 33.87 3.54 26.46
C LYS A 279 33.88 2.61 25.25
N LYS A 280 35.00 2.59 24.54
CA LYS A 280 35.20 1.92 23.25
C LYS A 280 34.79 0.45 23.23
N ASP A 281 35.07 -0.29 24.30
CA ASP A 281 34.76 -1.73 24.36
C ASP A 281 33.27 -2.04 24.50
N ALA A 282 32.46 -1.06 24.94
CA ALA A 282 31.01 -1.22 25.09
C ALA A 282 30.21 -0.83 23.84
N LEU A 283 30.84 -0.16 22.86
CA LEU A 283 30.17 0.39 21.68
C LEU A 283 29.49 -0.69 20.82
N SER A 284 30.24 -1.72 20.41
CA SER A 284 29.72 -2.79 19.55
C SER A 284 28.54 -3.53 20.19
N GLY A 285 28.61 -3.81 21.50
CA GLY A 285 27.50 -4.43 22.23
C GLY A 285 26.22 -3.58 22.20
N LYS A 286 26.36 -2.26 22.42
CA LYS A 286 25.21 -1.34 22.37
C LYS A 286 24.68 -1.14 20.94
N ALA A 287 25.55 -1.12 19.95
CA ALA A 287 25.17 -1.06 18.53
C ALA A 287 24.35 -2.30 18.11
N ALA A 288 24.71 -3.49 18.59
CA ALA A 288 23.95 -4.72 18.36
C ALA A 288 22.54 -4.66 18.98
N GLU A 289 22.39 -4.08 20.16
CA GLU A 289 21.07 -3.86 20.78
C GLU A 289 20.20 -2.87 19.98
N LEU A 290 20.80 -1.79 19.46
CA LEU A 290 20.14 -0.83 18.59
C LEU A 290 19.63 -1.52 17.33
N LYS A 291 20.50 -2.27 16.64
CA LYS A 291 20.16 -3.05 15.44
C LYS A 291 19.03 -4.05 15.70
N SER A 292 19.10 -4.80 16.80
CA SER A 292 18.07 -5.78 17.18
C SER A 292 16.70 -5.11 17.38
N SER A 293 16.69 -3.94 18.01
CA SER A 293 15.44 -3.19 18.26
C SER A 293 14.84 -2.63 16.97
N PHE A 294 15.69 -2.11 16.09
CA PHE A 294 15.28 -1.70 14.75
C PHE A 294 14.68 -2.88 13.97
N VAL A 295 15.40 -4.01 13.88
CA VAL A 295 14.96 -5.19 13.13
C VAL A 295 13.61 -5.68 13.62
N LYS A 296 13.36 -5.69 14.94
CA LYS A 296 12.06 -6.06 15.51
C LYS A 296 10.91 -5.17 14.98
N VAL A 297 11.12 -3.86 14.94
CA VAL A 297 10.13 -2.91 14.43
C VAL A 297 9.96 -3.05 12.92
N TYR A 298 11.09 -3.09 12.21
CA TYR A 298 11.13 -3.14 10.76
C TYR A 298 10.50 -4.42 10.20
N LEU A 299 10.72 -5.59 10.82
CA LEU A 299 10.05 -6.83 10.40
C LEU A 299 8.53 -6.80 10.63
N LYS A 300 8.05 -5.98 11.56
CA LYS A 300 6.63 -5.86 11.91
C LYS A 300 5.92 -4.77 11.11
N ARG A 301 6.64 -3.71 10.70
CA ARG A 301 6.05 -2.44 10.24
C ARG A 301 6.75 -1.79 9.05
N GLY A 302 7.92 -2.31 8.65
CA GLY A 302 8.77 -1.80 7.57
C GLY A 302 8.48 -2.39 6.20
#